data_AF-A0A8C0HRM3-F1
#
_entry.id   AF-A0A8C0HRM3-F1
#
_cell.length_a   1.000
_cell.length_b   1.000
_cell.length_c   1.000
_cell.angle_alpha   90.00
_cell.angle_beta   90.00
_cell.angle_gamma   90.00
#
_symmetry.space_group_name_H-M   'P 1'
#
loop_
_entity.id
_entity.type
_entity.pdbx_description
1 polymer ?
#
loop_
_entity_poly.entity_id
_entity_poly.type
_entity_poly.pdbx_seq_one_letter_code
_entity_poly.pdbx_strand_id
1 'polypeptide(L)'
;SFGSFTAAVKESYTKPHVVSSTEPCPRALGSPLPCLQQRIVYRTEYRQAVRTDYRRRYQCCLGYYESRDTCVPPGCQEERRGGDGVSPDSWVLSPDEHCSSLCPPDTFGMNCSGRCSCQHALACSPLDGSCLCKEGWHGPDCSMPCPAGTWGPSCNRSCECAHGAACDPQSGTCSCPPGWQGPRCLAERP
;
A
#
# COMPACT_ATOMS: atom_id res chain seq x y z
N SER A 1 12.27 14.19 8.99
CA SER A 1 11.61 14.32 10.30
C SER A 1 10.75 13.09 10.56
N PHE A 2 10.68 12.61 11.80
CA PHE A 2 9.83 11.45 12.17
C PHE A 2 8.46 11.95 12.63
N GLY A 3 7.40 11.35 12.09
CA GLY A 3 6.05 11.53 12.62
C GLY A 3 5.75 10.40 13.60
N SER A 4 5.34 10.73 14.83
CA SER A 4 4.76 9.74 15.73
C SER A 4 3.28 9.54 15.39
N PHE A 5 2.83 8.31 15.49
CA PHE A 5 1.42 7.96 15.44
C PHE A 5 1.14 6.93 16.53
N THR A 6 -0.09 6.91 17.02
CA THR A 6 -0.53 5.94 18.02
C THR A 6 -1.38 4.87 17.34
N ALA A 7 -1.07 3.60 17.62
CA ALA A 7 -1.84 2.46 17.15
C ALA A 7 -2.41 1.69 18.34
N ALA A 8 -3.66 1.25 18.22
CA ALA A 8 -4.25 0.33 19.18
C ALA A 8 -3.68 -1.07 18.92
N VAL A 9 -2.96 -1.61 19.90
CA VAL A 9 -2.37 -2.94 19.87
C VAL A 9 -3.02 -3.82 20.93
N LYS A 10 -3.12 -5.13 20.65
CA LYS A 10 -3.60 -6.12 21.60
C LYS A 10 -2.40 -6.72 22.33
N GLU A 11 -2.28 -6.45 23.62
CA GLU A 11 -1.18 -6.96 24.45
C GLU A 11 -1.68 -8.05 25.40
N SER A 12 -0.86 -9.09 25.57
CA SER A 12 -1.09 -10.14 26.57
C SER A 12 -0.47 -9.76 27.91
N TYR A 13 -1.16 -10.02 29.01
CA TYR A 13 -0.63 -9.85 30.36
C TYR A 13 -1.05 -11.02 31.26
N THR A 14 -0.26 -11.29 32.30
CA THR A 14 -0.56 -12.33 33.29
C THR A 14 -1.42 -11.76 34.41
N LYS A 15 -2.54 -12.41 34.69
CA LYS A 15 -3.46 -12.02 35.76
C LYS A 15 -3.58 -13.13 36.80
N PRO A 16 -3.48 -12.81 38.10
CA PRO A 16 -3.69 -13.79 39.16
C PRO A 16 -5.17 -14.11 39.31
N HIS A 17 -5.50 -15.40 39.37
CA HIS A 17 -6.82 -15.91 39.70
C HIS A 17 -6.73 -16.79 40.94
N VAL A 18 -7.59 -16.52 41.93
CA VAL A 18 -7.71 -17.38 43.10
C VAL A 18 -8.57 -18.57 42.72
N VAL A 19 -7.98 -19.76 42.73
CA VAL A 19 -8.70 -21.02 42.55
C VAL A 19 -8.83 -21.66 43.92
N SER A 20 -10.07 -21.85 44.35
CA SER A 20 -10.39 -22.62 45.55
C SER A 20 -10.70 -24.06 45.18
N SER A 21 -9.97 -25.01 45.74
CA SER A 21 -10.29 -26.44 45.67
C SER A 21 -10.60 -26.96 47.06
N THR A 22 -11.55 -27.87 47.14
CA THR A 22 -11.92 -28.53 48.39
C THR A 22 -11.37 -29.93 48.37
N GLU A 23 -10.30 -30.20 49.12
CA GLU A 23 -9.74 -31.55 49.25
C GLU A 23 -9.95 -32.10 50.68
N PRO A 24 -10.11 -33.43 50.86
CA PRO A 24 -10.23 -34.04 52.18
C PRO A 24 -8.87 -34.00 52.90
N CYS A 25 -8.83 -33.46 54.11
CA CYS A 25 -7.59 -33.37 54.88
C CYS A 25 -7.08 -34.76 55.35
N PRO A 26 -5.76 -35.07 55.24
CA PRO A 26 -5.22 -36.39 55.59
C PRO A 26 -5.24 -36.77 57.08
N ARG A 27 -5.63 -35.87 58.00
CA ARG A 27 -5.62 -36.16 59.45
C ARG A 27 -6.71 -35.39 60.20
N ALA A 28 -7.92 -35.90 60.14
CA ALA A 28 -8.90 -35.70 61.21
C ALA A 28 -9.45 -37.08 61.58
N LEU A 29 -9.13 -37.57 62.79
CA LEU A 29 -9.80 -38.74 63.35
C LEU A 29 -11.30 -38.42 63.44
N GLY A 30 -12.10 -39.03 62.55
CA GLY A 30 -13.52 -39.26 62.78
C GLY A 30 -14.56 -38.46 61.99
N SER A 31 -14.23 -37.52 61.10
CA SER A 31 -15.23 -36.97 60.14
C SER A 31 -14.60 -36.27 58.93
N PRO A 32 -15.16 -36.38 57.72
CA PRO A 32 -14.62 -35.76 56.51
C PRO A 32 -15.02 -34.28 56.45
N LEU A 33 -14.29 -33.42 57.14
CA LEU A 33 -14.48 -31.97 56.98
C LEU A 33 -13.76 -31.50 55.70
N PRO A 34 -14.47 -30.83 54.77
CA PRO A 34 -13.87 -30.28 53.56
C PRO A 34 -12.91 -29.14 53.90
N CYS A 35 -11.64 -29.26 53.52
CA CYS A 35 -10.64 -28.21 53.68
C CYS A 35 -10.59 -27.34 52.41
N LEU A 36 -10.91 -26.05 52.54
CA LEU A 36 -10.84 -25.09 51.44
C LEU A 36 -9.38 -24.67 51.22
N GLN A 37 -8.77 -25.15 50.15
CA GLN A 37 -7.44 -24.75 49.73
C GLN A 37 -7.54 -23.66 48.66
N GLN A 38 -6.93 -22.51 48.92
CA GLN A 38 -6.82 -21.44 47.93
C GLN A 38 -5.41 -21.44 47.34
N ARG A 39 -5.32 -21.42 46.01
CA ARG A 39 -4.06 -21.21 45.30
C ARG A 39 -4.21 -20.12 44.26
N ILE A 40 -3.16 -19.34 44.07
CA ILE A 40 -3.09 -18.32 43.02
C ILE A 40 -2.59 -18.99 41.75
N VAL A 41 -3.40 -18.98 40.70
CA VAL A 41 -3.02 -19.46 39.36
C VAL A 41 -2.97 -18.24 38.44
N TYR A 42 -1.89 -18.10 37.69
CA TYR A 42 -1.75 -17.02 36.70
C TYR A 42 -2.35 -17.48 35.37
N ARG A 43 -3.22 -16.66 34.78
CA ARG A 43 -3.76 -16.88 33.43
C ARG A 43 -3.39 -15.71 32.53
N THR A 44 -3.24 -15.99 31.24
CA THR A 44 -2.99 -14.96 30.23
C THR A 44 -4.31 -14.32 29.85
N GLU A 45 -4.42 -13.02 30.04
CA GLU A 45 -5.52 -12.19 29.52
C GLU A 45 -4.98 -11.21 28.48
N TYR A 46 -5.88 -10.66 27.66
CA TYR A 46 -5.52 -9.68 26.63
C TYR A 46 -6.17 -8.33 26.94
N ARG A 47 -5.44 -7.25 26.72
CA ARG A 47 -5.97 -5.88 26.80
C ARG A 47 -5.60 -5.08 25.56
N GLN A 48 -6.38 -4.05 25.27
CA GLN A 48 -5.99 -3.05 24.29
C GLN A 48 -5.03 -2.08 24.95
N ALA A 49 -3.88 -1.85 24.32
CA ALA A 49 -2.92 -0.83 24.70
C ALA A 49 -2.71 0.11 23.52
N VAL A 50 -2.39 1.37 23.80
CA VAL A 50 -2.05 2.36 22.78
C VAL A 50 -0.54 2.44 22.72
N ARG A 51 0.04 2.01 21.59
CA ARG A 51 1.48 2.05 21.36
C ARG A 51 1.82 3.19 20.41
N THR A 52 2.79 4.01 20.80
CA THR A 52 3.32 5.07 19.94
C THR A 52 4.41 4.47 19.06
N ASP A 53 4.19 4.48 17.76
CA ASP A 53 5.16 4.06 16.77
C ASP A 53 5.69 5.28 16.01
N TYR A 54 6.94 5.18 15.55
CA TYR A 54 7.63 6.24 14.83
C TYR A 54 7.76 5.81 13.38
N ARG A 55 7.14 6.56 12.46
CA ARG A 55 7.38 6.40 11.02
C ARG A 55 8.23 7.56 10.52
N ARG A 56 9.10 7.30 9.54
CA ARG A 56 9.68 8.39 8.75
C ARG A 56 8.53 9.14 8.09
N ARG A 57 8.46 10.47 8.27
CA ARG A 57 7.34 11.28 7.79
C ARG A 57 7.27 11.31 6.25
N TYR A 58 8.36 11.00 5.58
CA TYR A 58 8.46 11.02 4.13
C TYR A 58 9.13 9.73 3.64
N GLN A 59 8.32 8.80 3.14
CA GLN A 59 8.81 7.89 2.12
C GLN A 59 8.42 8.57 0.81
N CYS A 60 9.42 9.09 0.09
CA CYS A 60 9.16 9.83 -1.13
C CYS A 60 8.43 8.93 -2.13
N CYS A 61 7.49 9.52 -2.88
CA CYS A 61 6.81 8.82 -3.96
C CYS A 61 7.83 8.27 -4.95
N LEU A 62 7.50 7.17 -5.63
CA LEU A 62 8.36 6.59 -6.67
C LEU A 62 8.79 7.69 -7.66
N GLY A 63 10.10 7.85 -7.84
CA GLY A 63 10.72 8.88 -8.69
C GLY A 63 11.35 10.04 -7.91
N TYR A 64 10.92 10.33 -6.69
CA TYR A 64 11.47 11.43 -5.87
C TYR A 64 12.61 10.91 -4.97
N TYR A 65 13.70 11.67 -4.84
CA TYR A 65 14.82 11.33 -3.95
C TYR A 65 14.79 12.16 -2.66
N GLU A 66 15.35 11.61 -1.58
CA GLU A 66 15.41 12.29 -0.29
C GLU A 66 16.60 13.26 -0.25
N SER A 67 16.33 14.54 0.01
CA SER A 67 17.35 15.55 0.29
C SER A 67 16.89 16.43 1.45
N ARG A 68 17.69 16.50 2.53
CA ARG A 68 17.43 17.32 3.73
C ARG A 68 15.97 17.26 4.22
N ASP A 69 15.48 16.04 4.45
CA ASP A 69 14.10 15.78 4.92
C ASP A 69 12.97 16.24 3.97
N THR A 70 13.30 16.54 2.71
CA THR A 70 12.35 16.93 1.65
C THR A 70 12.43 15.93 0.50
N CYS A 71 11.28 15.58 -0.07
CA CYS A 71 11.23 14.78 -1.28
C CYS A 71 11.44 15.68 -2.49
N VAL A 72 12.57 15.50 -3.16
CA VAL A 72 12.97 16.29 -4.32
C VAL A 72 12.64 15.52 -5.60
N PRO A 73 11.92 16.13 -6.56
CA PRO A 73 11.66 15.49 -7.85
C PRO A 73 12.97 15.26 -8.64
N PRO A 74 13.03 14.22 -9.47
CA PRO A 74 14.18 13.96 -10.32
C PRO A 74 14.23 15.05 -11.40
N GLY A 75 15.24 15.93 -11.34
CA GLY A 75 15.35 17.13 -12.19
C GLY A 75 15.79 18.38 -11.42
N CYS A 76 15.64 18.37 -10.10
CA CYS A 76 16.10 19.43 -9.20
C CYS A 76 17.53 19.12 -8.66
N GLN A 77 18.54 18.96 -9.52
CA GLN A 77 19.94 18.84 -9.04
C GLN A 77 20.57 20.24 -8.89
N GLU A 78 21.20 20.48 -7.74
CA GLU A 78 22.03 21.65 -7.45
C GLU A 78 23.17 21.74 -8.49
N GLU A 79 23.06 22.63 -9.47
CA GLU A 79 24.24 23.07 -10.22
C GLU A 79 25.08 23.93 -9.28
N ARG A 80 26.02 23.31 -8.55
CA ARG A 80 27.14 24.06 -7.98
C ARG A 80 27.99 24.59 -9.12
N ARG A 81 27.63 25.75 -9.66
CA ARG A 81 28.56 26.54 -10.44
C ARG A 81 29.42 27.33 -9.47
N GLY A 82 30.69 26.95 -9.36
CA GLY A 82 31.70 27.77 -8.69
C GLY A 82 31.95 29.07 -9.49
N GLY A 83 32.25 30.15 -8.76
CA GLY A 83 32.59 31.50 -9.27
C GLY A 83 31.39 32.24 -9.85
N ASP A 84 31.08 33.50 -9.53
CA ASP A 84 31.92 34.63 -9.14
C ASP A 84 31.15 35.56 -8.18
N GLY A 85 31.90 36.25 -7.32
CA GLY A 85 31.34 37.08 -6.25
C GLY A 85 30.60 38.33 -6.73
N VAL A 86 29.37 38.54 -6.23
CA VAL A 86 28.75 39.87 -6.04
C VAL A 86 27.82 39.86 -4.80
N SER A 87 28.19 40.69 -3.83
CA SER A 87 27.44 41.43 -2.78
C SER A 87 26.32 40.76 -1.93
N PRO A 88 26.29 40.94 -0.58
CA PRO A 88 25.40 40.21 0.35
C PRO A 88 23.97 40.74 0.53
N ASP A 89 23.57 41.84 -0.12
CA ASP A 89 22.31 42.52 0.21
C ASP A 89 21.39 42.69 -1.01
N SER A 90 20.94 41.56 -1.54
CA SER A 90 19.65 41.50 -2.24
C SER A 90 19.17 40.06 -2.22
N TRP A 91 18.40 39.70 -1.19
CA TRP A 91 17.60 38.49 -1.22
C TRP A 91 16.45 38.70 -2.21
N VAL A 92 16.76 38.70 -3.50
CA VAL A 92 15.76 38.33 -4.49
C VAL A 92 15.58 36.84 -4.28
N LEU A 93 14.53 36.49 -3.53
CA LEU A 93 13.86 35.21 -3.70
C LEU A 93 13.64 35.08 -5.21
N SER A 94 14.54 34.34 -5.87
CA SER A 94 14.28 33.83 -7.19
C SER A 94 13.56 32.52 -6.91
N PRO A 95 12.22 32.48 -6.92
CA PRO A 95 11.56 31.22 -7.13
C PRO A 95 12.01 30.80 -8.53
N ASP A 96 12.95 29.87 -8.62
CA ASP A 96 12.99 29.00 -9.79
C ASP A 96 11.70 28.17 -9.74
N GLU A 97 10.66 28.84 -10.22
CA GLU A 97 9.33 28.43 -10.65
C GLU A 97 9.42 27.38 -11.78
N HIS A 98 10.32 26.39 -11.65
CA HIS A 98 10.44 25.31 -12.64
C HIS A 98 10.59 23.92 -12.03
N CYS A 99 10.48 23.76 -10.71
CA CYS A 99 10.23 22.42 -10.14
C CYS A 99 8.75 22.13 -9.85
N SER A 100 7.83 22.92 -10.44
CA SER A 100 6.38 22.79 -10.22
C SER A 100 5.47 23.04 -11.43
N SER A 101 5.98 23.17 -12.66
CA SER A 101 5.14 22.96 -13.83
C SER A 101 5.36 21.52 -14.31
N LEU A 102 4.39 20.64 -14.05
CA LEU A 102 4.31 19.37 -14.77
C LEU A 102 4.41 19.72 -16.25
N CYS A 103 5.24 18.98 -16.99
CA CYS A 103 5.37 19.19 -18.42
C CYS A 103 3.99 19.24 -19.07
N PRO A 104 3.79 20.11 -20.08
CA PRO A 104 2.51 20.18 -20.78
C PRO A 104 2.15 18.79 -21.31
N PRO A 105 0.84 18.52 -21.53
CA PRO A 105 0.39 17.24 -22.05
C PRO A 105 1.25 16.78 -23.24
N ASP A 106 1.54 15.49 -23.29
CA ASP A 106 2.38 14.84 -24.31
C ASP A 106 3.89 15.14 -24.26
N THR A 107 4.41 15.75 -23.19
CA THR A 107 5.86 15.97 -23.00
C THR A 107 6.37 15.48 -21.65
N PHE A 108 7.66 15.17 -21.58
CA PHE A 108 8.31 14.64 -20.39
C PHE A 108 9.81 14.98 -20.29
N GLY A 109 10.38 14.76 -19.11
CA GLY A 109 11.82 14.89 -18.87
C GLY A 109 12.26 16.33 -18.57
N MET A 110 13.58 16.52 -18.45
CA MET A 110 14.15 17.83 -18.14
C MET A 110 13.79 18.85 -19.23
N ASN A 111 13.26 20.01 -18.81
CA ASN A 111 12.77 21.07 -19.70
C ASN A 111 11.69 20.61 -20.72
N CYS A 112 10.99 19.49 -20.47
CA CYS A 112 9.94 18.96 -21.35
C CYS A 112 10.41 18.69 -22.78
N SER A 113 11.68 18.29 -22.90
CA SER A 113 12.33 17.99 -24.18
C SER A 113 11.94 16.65 -24.80
N GLY A 114 11.45 15.70 -23.98
CA GLY A 114 10.92 14.42 -24.43
C GLY A 114 9.45 14.53 -24.85
N ARG A 115 9.05 13.77 -25.87
CA ARG A 115 7.65 13.69 -26.33
C ARG A 115 7.08 12.30 -26.10
N CYS A 116 5.90 12.25 -25.48
CA CYS A 116 5.21 10.99 -25.21
C CYS A 116 4.81 10.29 -26.51
N SER A 117 4.98 8.96 -26.53
CA SER A 117 4.67 8.11 -27.69
C SER A 117 3.57 7.08 -27.37
N CYS A 118 2.70 7.39 -26.41
CA CYS A 118 1.64 6.49 -25.97
C CYS A 118 0.46 6.46 -26.97
N GLN A 119 -0.07 5.27 -27.26
CA GLN A 119 -1.24 5.11 -28.14
C GLN A 119 -2.55 5.06 -27.34
N HIS A 120 -2.80 3.97 -26.61
CA HIS A 120 -4.02 3.78 -25.82
C HIS A 120 -3.77 4.05 -24.33
N ALA A 121 -3.32 5.26 -24.00
CA ALA A 121 -3.00 5.65 -22.62
C ALA A 121 -4.04 6.59 -22.02
N LEU A 122 -4.24 6.46 -20.71
CA LEU A 122 -4.95 7.42 -19.85
C LEU A 122 -4.09 8.65 -19.59
N ALA A 123 -2.78 8.44 -19.41
CA ALA A 123 -1.81 9.50 -19.15
C ALA A 123 -0.39 9.07 -19.54
N CYS A 124 0.46 10.07 -19.76
CA CYS A 124 1.90 9.90 -19.88
C CYS A 124 2.57 10.57 -18.67
N SER A 125 3.57 9.92 -18.10
CA SER A 125 4.36 10.46 -16.99
C SER A 125 5.20 11.64 -17.48
N PRO A 126 5.05 12.84 -16.89
CA PRO A 126 5.84 14.01 -17.27
C PRO A 126 7.31 13.91 -16.80
N LEU A 127 7.63 12.90 -15.98
CA LEU A 127 8.99 12.70 -15.46
C LEU A 127 9.86 11.90 -16.42
N ASP A 128 9.36 10.76 -16.89
CA ASP A 128 10.13 9.76 -17.62
C ASP A 128 9.47 9.29 -18.93
N GLY A 129 8.27 9.79 -19.24
CA GLY A 129 7.56 9.46 -20.47
C GLY A 129 6.84 8.11 -20.44
N SER A 130 6.79 7.44 -19.29
CA SER A 130 6.08 6.16 -19.14
C SER A 130 4.57 6.31 -19.33
N CYS A 131 3.95 5.31 -19.96
CA CYS A 131 2.52 5.35 -20.30
C CYS A 131 1.67 4.60 -19.27
N LEU A 132 0.59 5.23 -18.79
CA LEU A 132 -0.47 4.56 -18.04
C LEU A 132 -1.55 4.10 -19.02
N CYS A 133 -1.63 2.79 -19.27
CA CYS A 133 -2.53 2.26 -20.30
C CYS A 133 -4.00 2.26 -19.89
N LYS A 134 -4.88 2.49 -20.88
CA LYS A 134 -6.33 2.29 -20.75
C LYS A 134 -6.64 0.82 -20.53
N GLU A 135 -7.84 0.54 -20.04
CA GLU A 135 -8.37 -0.80 -19.94
C GLU A 135 -8.33 -1.54 -21.28
N GLY A 136 -7.92 -2.81 -21.24
CA GLY A 136 -7.76 -3.63 -22.44
C GLY A 136 -6.42 -3.46 -23.17
N TRP A 137 -5.52 -2.60 -22.69
CA TRP A 137 -4.22 -2.34 -23.32
C TRP A 137 -3.06 -2.43 -22.32
N HIS A 138 -1.88 -2.84 -22.82
CA HIS A 138 -0.62 -2.87 -22.09
C HIS A 138 0.57 -2.62 -23.03
N GLY A 139 1.78 -2.72 -22.45
CA GLY A 139 3.03 -2.47 -23.15
C GLY A 139 3.62 -1.10 -22.81
N PRO A 140 4.87 -0.84 -23.23
CA PRO A 140 5.55 0.42 -22.93
C PRO A 140 4.85 1.64 -23.54
N ASP A 141 4.17 1.48 -24.68
CA ASP A 141 3.47 2.52 -25.42
C ASP A 141 1.95 2.29 -25.50
N CYS A 142 1.42 1.31 -24.76
CA CYS A 142 0.00 0.94 -24.78
C CYS A 142 -0.52 0.54 -26.18
N SER A 143 0.34 -0.08 -27.00
CA SER A 143 -0.02 -0.58 -28.34
C SER A 143 -0.48 -2.04 -28.35
N MET A 144 -0.29 -2.78 -27.25
CA MET A 144 -0.62 -4.21 -27.19
C MET A 144 -1.96 -4.42 -26.47
N PRO A 145 -2.88 -5.21 -27.03
CA PRO A 145 -4.12 -5.58 -26.35
C PRO A 145 -3.83 -6.56 -25.20
N CYS A 146 -4.68 -6.59 -24.18
CA CYS A 146 -4.49 -7.51 -23.06
C CYS A 146 -4.40 -8.98 -23.52
N PRO A 147 -3.44 -9.75 -22.97
CA PRO A 147 -3.40 -11.18 -23.21
C PRO A 147 -4.62 -11.86 -22.59
N ALA A 148 -5.03 -12.98 -23.19
CA ALA A 148 -6.17 -13.77 -22.72
C ALA A 148 -6.01 -14.12 -21.23
N GLY A 149 -7.08 -13.92 -20.46
CA GLY A 149 -7.08 -14.18 -19.02
C GLY A 149 -6.63 -12.98 -18.16
N THR A 150 -6.38 -11.81 -18.75
CA THR A 150 -6.13 -10.56 -18.03
C THR A 150 -7.03 -9.43 -18.49
N TRP A 151 -7.25 -8.44 -17.62
CA TRP A 151 -8.14 -7.31 -17.89
C TRP A 151 -7.75 -6.05 -17.11
N GLY A 152 -8.40 -4.94 -17.45
CA GLY A 152 -8.24 -3.66 -16.78
C GLY A 152 -7.03 -2.84 -17.27
N PRO A 153 -6.72 -1.71 -16.62
CA PRO A 153 -5.63 -0.83 -17.04
C PRO A 153 -4.28 -1.53 -16.90
N SER A 154 -3.47 -1.44 -17.96
CA SER A 154 -2.18 -2.16 -18.07
C SER A 154 -2.29 -3.68 -17.86
N CYS A 155 -3.50 -4.25 -18.01
CA CYS A 155 -3.80 -5.67 -17.82
C CYS A 155 -3.34 -6.24 -16.46
N ASN A 156 -3.36 -5.40 -15.41
CA ASN A 156 -2.86 -5.75 -14.08
C ASN A 156 -3.86 -6.57 -13.23
N ARG A 157 -4.92 -7.10 -13.84
CA ARG A 157 -5.92 -7.94 -13.17
C ARG A 157 -6.08 -9.25 -13.91
N SER A 158 -6.25 -10.33 -13.16
CA SER A 158 -6.51 -11.66 -13.70
C SER A 158 -8.00 -11.90 -13.83
N CYS A 159 -8.40 -12.64 -14.86
CA CYS A 159 -9.78 -13.04 -15.05
C CYS A 159 -10.16 -14.17 -14.11
N GLU A 160 -11.39 -14.09 -13.61
CA GLU A 160 -11.90 -14.92 -12.53
C GLU A 160 -12.99 -15.91 -12.99
N CYS A 161 -13.09 -16.09 -14.31
CA CYS A 161 -14.10 -16.91 -14.99
C CYS A 161 -13.78 -18.40 -14.88
N ALA A 162 -14.82 -19.21 -14.65
CA ALA A 162 -14.70 -20.66 -14.59
C ALA A 162 -14.90 -21.33 -15.97
N HIS A 163 -14.60 -22.63 -16.04
CA HIS A 163 -14.82 -23.48 -17.22
C HIS A 163 -14.15 -22.99 -18.52
N GLY A 164 -13.01 -22.30 -18.40
CA GLY A 164 -12.29 -21.75 -19.55
C GLY A 164 -13.04 -20.63 -20.26
N ALA A 165 -14.04 -20.01 -19.60
CA ALA A 165 -14.76 -18.88 -20.14
C ALA A 165 -13.83 -17.69 -20.42
N ALA A 166 -13.99 -17.08 -21.59
CA ALA A 166 -13.29 -15.86 -21.94
C ALA A 166 -13.82 -14.69 -21.10
N CYS A 167 -12.92 -13.77 -20.76
CA CYS A 167 -13.26 -12.51 -20.10
C CYS A 167 -13.05 -11.35 -21.06
N ASP A 168 -13.89 -10.34 -20.92
CA ASP A 168 -13.71 -9.06 -21.58
C ASP A 168 -12.46 -8.34 -21.03
N PRO A 169 -11.51 -7.92 -21.88
CA PRO A 169 -10.24 -7.33 -21.44
C PRO A 169 -10.39 -5.94 -20.81
N GLN A 170 -11.52 -5.26 -21.00
CA GLN A 170 -11.76 -3.93 -20.43
C GLN A 170 -12.39 -4.03 -19.03
N SER A 171 -13.43 -4.83 -18.90
CA SER A 171 -14.28 -4.93 -17.71
C SER A 171 -14.04 -6.17 -16.85
N GLY A 172 -13.39 -7.21 -17.39
CA GLY A 172 -13.25 -8.52 -16.75
C GLY A 172 -14.51 -9.38 -16.80
N THR A 173 -15.57 -8.94 -17.50
CA THR A 173 -16.86 -9.65 -17.55
C THR A 173 -16.72 -10.99 -18.28
N CYS A 174 -17.24 -12.05 -17.67
CA CYS A 174 -17.15 -13.40 -18.22
C CYS A 174 -18.23 -13.68 -19.27
N SER A 175 -17.81 -14.25 -20.40
CA SER A 175 -18.70 -14.81 -21.41
C SER A 175 -18.88 -16.32 -21.17
N CYS A 176 -19.98 -16.68 -20.49
CA CYS A 176 -20.18 -18.05 -20.04
C CYS A 176 -20.50 -19.02 -21.18
N PRO A 177 -19.89 -20.23 -21.17
CA PRO A 177 -20.25 -21.28 -22.10
C PRO A 177 -21.69 -21.77 -21.86
N PRO A 178 -22.32 -22.43 -22.86
CA PRO A 178 -23.65 -22.99 -22.72
C PRO A 178 -23.75 -23.90 -21.48
N GLY A 179 -24.84 -23.74 -20.72
CA GLY A 179 -25.05 -24.48 -19.47
C GLY A 179 -24.47 -23.80 -18.23
N TRP A 180 -23.79 -22.66 -18.36
CA TRP A 180 -23.25 -21.90 -17.23
C TRP A 180 -23.73 -20.45 -17.21
N GLN A 181 -23.89 -19.86 -16.03
CA GLN A 181 -24.35 -18.49 -15.83
C GLN A 181 -23.73 -17.85 -14.57
N GLY A 182 -24.03 -16.56 -14.39
CA GLY A 182 -23.52 -15.73 -13.30
C GLY A 182 -22.20 -15.04 -13.63
N PRO A 183 -21.75 -14.11 -12.77
CA PRO A 183 -20.63 -13.21 -13.07
C PRO A 183 -19.28 -13.92 -13.27
N ARG A 184 -19.16 -15.16 -12.79
CA ARG A 184 -17.95 -16.00 -12.91
C ARG A 184 -18.21 -17.33 -13.61
N CYS A 185 -19.41 -17.53 -14.16
CA CYS A 185 -19.82 -18.77 -14.82
C CYS A 185 -19.79 -20.02 -13.91
N LEU A 186 -20.10 -19.87 -12.63
CA LEU A 186 -20.05 -20.97 -11.65
C LEU A 186 -21.41 -21.64 -11.42
N ALA A 187 -22.51 -21.06 -11.91
CA ALA A 187 -23.84 -21.61 -11.73
C ALA A 187 -24.29 -22.35 -12.97
N GLU A 188 -24.74 -23.60 -12.82
CA GLU A 188 -25.31 -24.39 -13.91
C GLU A 188 -26.68 -23.83 -14.30
N ARG A 189 -26.96 -23.78 -15.59
CA ARG A 189 -28.28 -23.44 -16.14
C ARG A 189 -29.02 -24.77 -16.37
N PRO A 190 -30.07 -25.07 -15.57
CA PRO A 190 -30.84 -26.30 -15.71
C PRO A 190 -31.60 -26.37 -17.05
#